data_AF-A0A0S6XPR9-F1
#
_entry.id   AF-A0A0S6XPR9-F1
#
_cell.length_a   1.000
_cell.length_b   1.000
_cell.length_c   1.000
_cell.angle_alpha   90.00
_cell.angle_beta   90.00
_cell.angle_gamma   90.00
#
_symmetry.space_group_name_H-M   'P 1'
#
loop_
_entity.id
_entity.type
_entity.pdbx_description
1 polymer ?
#
loop_
_entity_poly.entity_id
_entity_poly.type
_entity_poly.pdbx_seq_one_letter_code
_entity_poly.pdbx_strand_id
1 'polypeptide(L)'
;MADQEDGDPFDAILSLEDQYYAEGHALGVKDGSKAGRTEGRLFGMQKGFEKFSIMGTLAAQAALWEARMNKSEGPGPAAVPQSDRLKKHVATLAELTDYNSLDTNNTEDAVADYDDTLKRAEGKAKVISSILGEQNRNSAQAHEKASTPSKAKKDKQNDNMEDFALPKHLQR
;
A
#
# COMPACT_ATOMS: atom_id res chain seq x y z
N MET A 1 -43.92 -11.62 -56.32
CA MET A 1 -44.47 -10.52 -55.49
C MET A 1 -43.63 -10.51 -54.24
N ALA A 2 -42.63 -9.62 -54.20
CA ALA A 2 -41.80 -9.41 -53.03
C ALA A 2 -42.44 -8.23 -52.31
N ASP A 3 -43.15 -8.50 -51.22
CA ASP A 3 -43.51 -7.45 -50.27
C ASP A 3 -42.24 -7.14 -49.49
N GLN A 4 -41.71 -5.95 -49.73
CA GLN A 4 -40.73 -5.34 -48.85
C GLN A 4 -41.42 -5.10 -47.52
N GLU A 5 -40.99 -5.81 -46.49
CA GLU A 5 -41.14 -5.36 -45.12
C GLU A 5 -40.26 -4.10 -44.93
N ASP A 6 -40.74 -2.98 -45.45
CA ASP A 6 -40.22 -1.68 -45.07
C ASP A 6 -40.74 -1.41 -43.65
N GLY A 7 -39.99 -1.87 -42.64
CA GLY A 7 -40.25 -1.59 -41.23
C GLY A 7 -40.41 -0.09 -40.97
N ASP A 8 -41.13 0.28 -39.89
CA ASP A 8 -41.46 1.67 -39.59
C ASP A 8 -40.18 2.54 -39.60
N PRO A 9 -40.11 3.59 -40.44
CA PRO A 9 -38.93 4.43 -40.55
C PRO A 9 -38.52 5.11 -39.22
N PHE A 10 -39.41 5.17 -38.22
CA PHE A 10 -39.11 5.72 -36.90
C PHE A 10 -38.62 4.69 -35.87
N ASP A 11 -38.72 3.38 -36.14
CA ASP A 11 -38.27 2.32 -35.20
C ASP A 11 -36.78 2.42 -34.86
N ALA A 12 -35.97 2.84 -35.83
CA ALA A 12 -34.53 3.06 -35.63
C ALA A 12 -34.24 4.25 -34.71
N ILE A 13 -35.08 5.29 -34.70
CA ILE A 13 -34.92 6.47 -33.84
C ILE A 13 -35.44 6.16 -32.43
N LEU A 14 -36.55 5.42 -32.33
CA LEU A 14 -37.15 5.01 -31.06
C LEU A 14 -36.22 4.10 -30.24
N SER A 15 -35.43 3.25 -30.90
CA SER A 15 -34.47 2.34 -30.24
C SER A 15 -33.07 2.94 -30.06
N LEU A 16 -32.83 4.17 -30.55
CA LEU A 16 -31.50 4.79 -30.55
C LEU A 16 -30.99 5.11 -29.14
N GLU A 17 -31.88 5.53 -28.24
CA GLU A 17 -31.54 5.82 -26.83
C GLU A 17 -31.03 4.55 -26.13
N ASP A 18 -31.78 3.45 -26.25
CA ASP A 18 -31.41 2.17 -25.65
C ASP A 18 -30.09 1.63 -26.24
N GLN A 19 -29.88 1.80 -27.54
CA GLN A 19 -28.64 1.41 -28.21
C GLN A 19 -27.43 2.19 -27.67
N TYR A 20 -27.51 3.52 -27.59
CA TYR A 20 -26.42 4.33 -27.05
C TYR A 20 -26.23 4.14 -25.55
N TYR A 21 -27.30 3.88 -24.80
CA TYR A 21 -27.20 3.52 -23.39
C TYR A 21 -26.43 2.21 -23.20
N ALA A 22 -26.80 1.16 -23.95
CA ALA A 22 -26.15 -0.13 -23.91
C ALA A 22 -24.68 -0.03 -24.37
N GLU A 23 -24.41 0.73 -25.44
CA GLU A 23 -23.06 0.98 -25.93
C GLU A 23 -22.21 1.71 -24.88
N GLY A 24 -22.72 2.80 -24.31
CA GLY A 24 -22.02 3.57 -23.28
C GLY A 24 -21.74 2.75 -22.02
N HIS A 25 -22.72 1.94 -21.59
CA HIS A 25 -22.52 1.02 -20.46
C HIS A 25 -21.47 -0.05 -20.77
N ALA A 26 -21.53 -0.69 -21.94
CA ALA A 26 -20.56 -1.69 -22.35
C ALA A 26 -19.14 -1.11 -22.44
N LEU A 27 -19.01 0.10 -22.99
CA LEU A 27 -17.74 0.83 -23.06
C LEU A 27 -17.22 1.17 -21.65
N GLY A 28 -18.09 1.70 -20.79
CA GLY A 28 -17.77 2.06 -19.40
C GLY A 28 -17.32 0.85 -18.58
N VAL A 29 -17.99 -0.30 -18.71
CA VAL A 29 -17.60 -1.55 -18.05
C VAL A 29 -16.24 -2.05 -18.57
N LYS A 30 -16.04 -2.02 -19.90
CA LYS A 30 -14.78 -2.43 -20.51
C LYS A 30 -13.61 -1.57 -20.03
N ASP A 31 -13.76 -0.26 -20.10
CA ASP A 31 -12.72 0.69 -19.71
C ASP A 31 -12.50 0.68 -18.20
N GLY A 32 -13.57 0.64 -17.40
CA GLY A 32 -13.50 0.50 -15.95
C GLY A 32 -12.78 -0.76 -15.51
N SER A 33 -13.06 -1.91 -16.16
CA SER A 33 -12.37 -3.18 -15.84
C SER A 33 -10.87 -3.14 -16.15
N LYS A 34 -10.48 -2.43 -17.21
CA LYS A 34 -9.10 -2.26 -17.64
C LYS A 34 -8.36 -1.26 -16.74
N ALA A 35 -9.00 -0.13 -16.45
CA ALA A 35 -8.49 0.89 -15.54
C ALA A 35 -8.32 0.31 -14.14
N GLY A 36 -9.33 -0.35 -13.58
CA GLY A 36 -9.27 -0.95 -12.25
C GLY A 36 -8.16 -2.00 -12.11
N ARG A 37 -7.94 -2.85 -13.12
CA ARG A 37 -6.80 -3.79 -13.11
C ARG A 37 -5.44 -3.09 -13.14
N THR A 38 -5.33 -2.02 -13.91
CA THR A 38 -4.08 -1.25 -14.04
C THR A 38 -3.77 -0.51 -12.74
N GLU A 39 -4.78 0.17 -12.20
CA GLU A 39 -4.69 0.92 -10.96
C GLU A 39 -4.43 0.02 -9.75
N GLY A 40 -5.15 -1.10 -9.63
CA GLY A 40 -4.94 -2.06 -8.55
C GLY A 40 -3.50 -2.61 -8.53
N ARG A 41 -2.94 -2.92 -9.73
CA ARG A 41 -1.54 -3.35 -9.84
C ARG A 41 -0.58 -2.24 -9.44
N LEU A 42 -0.80 -1.02 -9.91
CA LEU A 42 0.05 0.13 -9.59
C LEU A 42 0.05 0.42 -8.08
N PHE A 43 -1.13 0.44 -7.48
CA PHE A 43 -1.31 0.68 -6.04
C PHE A 43 -0.63 -0.41 -5.20
N GLY A 44 -0.82 -1.69 -5.57
CA GLY A 44 -0.15 -2.80 -4.90
C GLY A 44 1.38 -2.69 -4.96
N MET A 45 1.94 -2.37 -6.13
CA MET A 45 3.38 -2.15 -6.29
C MET A 45 3.88 -0.97 -5.45
N GLN A 46 3.15 0.15 -5.44
CA GLN A 46 3.49 1.32 -4.64
C GLN A 46 3.53 0.98 -3.14
N LYS A 47 2.52 0.26 -2.65
CA LYS A 47 2.44 -0.15 -1.25
C LYS A 47 3.51 -1.17 -0.87
N GLY A 48 3.80 -2.12 -1.76
CA GLY A 48 4.92 -3.03 -1.58
C GLY A 48 6.25 -2.28 -1.45
N PHE A 49 6.53 -1.35 -2.38
CA PHE A 49 7.76 -0.56 -2.35
C PHE A 49 7.92 0.28 -1.07
N GLU A 50 6.84 0.90 -0.59
CA GLU A 50 6.85 1.64 0.68
C GLU A 50 7.34 0.76 1.84
N LYS A 51 6.80 -0.46 1.94
CA LYS A 51 7.17 -1.43 2.97
C LYS A 51 8.61 -1.96 2.81
N PHE A 52 9.06 -2.22 1.58
CA PHE A 52 10.44 -2.62 1.29
C PHE A 52 11.46 -1.52 1.60
N SER A 53 11.12 -0.27 1.31
CA SER A 53 11.97 0.87 1.65
C SER A 53 12.18 0.96 3.16
N ILE A 54 11.10 0.83 3.96
CA ILE A 54 11.20 0.81 5.43
C ILE A 54 12.09 -0.35 5.89
N MET A 55 11.87 -1.57 5.39
CA MET A 55 12.71 -2.73 5.72
C MET A 55 14.19 -2.50 5.39
N GLY A 56 14.48 -1.90 4.23
CA GLY A 56 15.84 -1.53 3.83
C GLY A 56 16.49 -0.52 4.77
N THR A 57 15.73 0.46 5.29
CA THR A 57 16.26 1.38 6.31
C THR A 57 16.59 0.67 7.62
N LEU A 58 15.79 -0.30 8.04
CA LEU A 58 16.05 -1.13 9.22
C LEU A 58 17.29 -2.01 9.03
N ALA A 59 17.46 -2.60 7.84
CA ALA A 59 18.66 -3.36 7.48
C ALA A 59 19.92 -2.50 7.56
N ALA A 60 19.87 -1.27 7.02
CA ALA A 60 20.96 -0.31 7.09
C ALA A 60 21.28 0.11 8.54
N GLN A 61 20.24 0.31 9.37
CA GLN A 61 20.41 0.59 10.79
C GLN A 61 21.10 -0.56 11.53
N ALA A 62 20.68 -1.81 11.26
CA ALA A 62 21.31 -3.00 11.84
C ALA A 62 22.80 -3.05 11.48
N ALA A 63 23.15 -2.92 10.19
CA ALA A 63 24.53 -2.91 9.73
C ALA A 63 25.36 -1.77 10.36
N LEU A 64 24.78 -0.59 10.53
CA LEU A 64 25.44 0.53 11.20
C LEU A 64 25.72 0.23 12.67
N TRP A 65 24.75 -0.32 13.39
CA TRP A 65 24.93 -0.70 14.80
C TRP A 65 25.96 -1.82 14.96
N GLU A 66 25.98 -2.82 14.08
CA GLU A 66 27.04 -3.85 14.04
C GLU A 66 28.43 -3.25 13.80
N ALA A 67 28.55 -2.38 12.80
CA ALA A 67 29.83 -1.73 12.50
C ALA A 67 30.34 -0.88 13.68
N ARG A 68 29.44 -0.19 14.39
CA ARG A 68 29.78 0.58 15.59
C ARG A 68 30.18 -0.32 16.76
N MET A 69 29.57 -1.49 16.91
CA MET A 69 30.00 -2.48 17.91
C MET A 69 31.40 -3.02 17.58
N ASN A 70 31.71 -3.26 16.31
CA ASN A 70 33.02 -3.78 15.89
C ASN A 70 34.14 -2.73 15.97
N LYS A 71 33.83 -1.44 15.86
CA LYS A 71 34.81 -0.32 15.93
C LYS A 71 35.16 0.16 17.35
N SER A 72 34.71 -0.54 18.39
CA SER A 72 34.74 -0.10 19.80
C SER A 72 36.13 0.01 20.47
N GLU A 73 37.21 0.33 19.75
CA GLU A 73 38.55 0.57 20.33
C GLU A 73 38.97 2.07 20.36
N GLY A 74 38.03 3.02 20.33
CA GLY A 74 38.35 4.46 20.35
C GLY A 74 37.60 5.26 21.42
N PRO A 75 38.26 6.21 22.11
CA PRO A 75 37.59 7.16 23.02
C PRO A 75 36.88 8.22 22.17
N GLY A 76 35.70 7.86 21.66
CA GLY A 76 34.85 8.76 20.88
C GLY A 76 33.39 8.66 21.31
N PRO A 77 32.58 9.70 21.11
CA PRO A 77 31.15 9.73 21.46
C PRO A 77 30.28 8.72 20.67
N ALA A 78 30.90 7.91 19.80
CA ALA A 78 30.27 6.84 19.03
C ALA A 78 30.53 5.42 19.61
N ALA A 79 31.19 5.32 20.77
CA ALA A 79 31.43 4.04 21.44
C ALA A 79 30.12 3.46 21.96
N VAL A 80 29.80 2.24 21.51
CA VAL A 80 28.53 1.57 21.82
C VAL A 80 28.73 0.60 22.99
N PRO A 81 27.84 0.59 24.00
CA PRO A 81 27.94 -0.36 25.10
C PRO A 81 27.85 -1.80 24.60
N GLN A 82 28.92 -2.58 24.80
CA GLN A 82 29.07 -3.98 24.36
C GLN A 82 28.26 -4.97 25.21
N SER A 83 26.98 -4.68 25.48
CA SER A 83 26.14 -5.62 26.23
C SER A 83 25.76 -6.82 25.36
N ASP A 84 25.83 -8.03 25.92
CA ASP A 84 25.41 -9.25 25.22
C ASP A 84 23.94 -9.21 24.79
N ARG A 85 23.11 -8.51 25.56
CA ARG A 85 21.70 -8.26 25.24
C ARG A 85 21.56 -7.46 23.95
N LEU A 86 22.33 -6.38 23.81
CA LEU A 86 22.30 -5.53 22.63
C LEU A 86 22.79 -6.29 21.39
N LYS A 87 23.87 -7.05 21.51
CA LYS A 87 24.39 -7.91 20.42
C LYS A 87 23.33 -8.89 19.92
N LYS A 88 22.63 -9.57 20.84
CA LYS A 88 21.53 -10.50 20.48
C LYS A 88 20.40 -9.79 19.74
N HIS A 89 19.99 -8.61 20.21
CA HIS A 89 18.92 -7.85 19.56
C HIS A 89 19.31 -7.37 18.16
N VAL A 90 20.54 -6.89 17.97
CA VAL A 90 21.04 -6.45 16.66
C VAL A 90 21.17 -7.63 15.70
N ALA A 91 21.72 -8.76 16.15
CA ALA A 91 21.79 -9.96 15.32
C ALA A 91 20.38 -10.45 14.89
N THR A 92 19.41 -10.43 15.80
CA THR A 92 18.01 -10.78 15.45
C THR A 92 17.43 -9.80 14.44
N LEU A 93 17.74 -8.50 14.55
CA LEU A 93 17.26 -7.52 13.59
C LEU A 93 17.89 -7.73 12.20
N ALA A 94 19.19 -8.04 12.14
CA ALA A 94 19.88 -8.35 10.90
C ALA A 94 19.27 -9.59 10.21
N GLU A 95 18.96 -10.65 10.97
CA GLU A 95 18.29 -11.83 10.44
C GLU A 95 16.87 -11.54 9.92
N LEU A 96 16.08 -10.74 10.66
CA LEU A 96 14.73 -10.35 10.23
C LEU A 96 14.72 -9.43 9.00
N THR A 97 15.84 -8.78 8.69
CA THR A 97 15.98 -7.82 7.59
C THR A 97 16.82 -8.37 6.43
N ASP A 98 17.23 -9.64 6.49
CA ASP A 98 17.99 -10.28 5.41
C ASP A 98 17.13 -10.48 4.17
N TYR A 99 17.52 -9.82 3.08
CA TYR A 99 16.84 -9.86 1.80
C TYR A 99 16.63 -11.28 1.27
N ASN A 100 17.58 -12.20 1.50
CA ASN A 100 17.47 -13.56 0.97
C ASN A 100 16.41 -14.41 1.69
N SER A 101 16.02 -13.99 2.90
CA SER A 101 15.02 -14.66 3.72
C SER A 101 13.60 -14.18 3.43
N LEU A 102 13.43 -13.03 2.76
CA LEU A 102 12.14 -12.38 2.53
C LEU A 102 11.51 -12.86 1.22
N ASP A 103 10.29 -13.40 1.31
CA ASP A 103 9.50 -13.69 0.12
C ASP A 103 9.00 -12.37 -0.51
N THR A 104 9.19 -12.24 -1.82
CA THR A 104 8.79 -11.06 -2.61
C THR A 104 7.60 -11.34 -3.53
N ASN A 105 7.00 -12.53 -3.43
CA ASN A 105 5.77 -12.86 -4.13
C ASN A 105 4.57 -12.08 -3.56
N ASN A 106 3.62 -11.73 -4.43
CA ASN A 106 2.41 -11.00 -4.04
C ASN A 106 1.21 -11.93 -3.74
N THR A 107 1.49 -13.06 -3.10
CA THR A 107 0.44 -13.97 -2.56
C THR A 107 -0.01 -13.46 -1.20
N GLU A 108 -1.26 -13.72 -0.82
CA GLU A 108 -1.82 -13.26 0.47
C GLU A 108 -0.98 -13.69 1.67
N ASP A 109 -0.55 -14.96 1.69
CA ASP A 109 0.29 -15.51 2.76
C ASP A 109 1.66 -14.80 2.84
N ALA A 110 2.37 -14.70 1.72
CA ALA A 110 3.67 -14.01 1.66
C ALA A 110 3.59 -12.55 2.12
N VAL A 111 2.52 -11.83 1.77
CA VAL A 111 2.31 -10.44 2.20
C VAL A 111 2.06 -10.37 3.70
N ALA A 112 1.27 -11.30 4.27
CA ALA A 112 1.02 -11.36 5.71
C ALA A 112 2.31 -11.66 6.49
N ASP A 113 3.09 -12.65 6.04
CA ASP A 113 4.37 -13.02 6.64
C ASP A 113 5.38 -11.88 6.58
N TYR A 114 5.43 -11.16 5.46
CA TYR A 114 6.25 -9.97 5.30
C TYR A 114 5.86 -8.89 6.31
N ASP A 115 4.57 -8.59 6.42
CA ASP A 115 4.06 -7.56 7.33
C ASP A 115 4.35 -7.89 8.80
N ASP A 116 4.21 -9.15 9.19
CA ASP A 116 4.51 -9.59 10.54
C ASP A 116 6.01 -9.60 10.83
N THR A 117 6.84 -9.87 9.83
CA THR A 117 8.30 -9.74 9.92
C THR A 117 8.71 -8.28 10.06
N LEU A 118 8.12 -7.37 9.27
CA LEU A 118 8.35 -5.94 9.33
C LEU A 118 7.98 -5.38 10.72
N LYS A 119 6.81 -5.71 11.25
CA LYS A 119 6.39 -5.30 12.62
C LYS A 119 7.37 -5.79 13.68
N ARG A 120 7.84 -7.03 13.58
CA ARG A 120 8.85 -7.60 14.49
C ARG A 120 10.17 -6.82 14.38
N ALA A 121 10.64 -6.53 13.17
CA ALA A 121 11.86 -5.77 12.93
C ALA A 121 11.77 -4.35 13.51
N GLU A 122 10.68 -3.62 13.26
CA GLU A 122 10.43 -2.30 13.86
C GLU A 122 10.45 -2.35 15.39
N GLY A 123 9.83 -3.39 15.97
CA GLY A 123 9.87 -3.63 17.42
C GLY A 123 11.29 -3.80 17.95
N LYS A 124 12.14 -4.57 17.25
CA LYS A 124 13.56 -4.74 17.63
C LYS A 124 14.34 -3.44 17.50
N ALA A 125 14.15 -2.69 16.42
CA ALA A 125 14.81 -1.41 16.22
C ALA A 125 14.48 -0.41 17.34
N LYS A 126 13.21 -0.34 17.78
CA LYS A 126 12.79 0.48 18.94
C LYS A 126 13.47 0.06 20.25
N VAL A 127 13.61 -1.24 20.48
CA VAL A 127 14.32 -1.76 21.67
C VAL A 127 15.81 -1.38 21.61
N ILE A 128 16.45 -1.52 20.46
CA ILE A 128 17.86 -1.19 20.27
C ILE A 128 18.09 0.31 20.48
N SER A 129 17.31 1.17 19.83
CA SER A 129 17.43 2.63 19.99
C SER A 129 17.19 3.07 21.43
N SER A 130 16.26 2.43 22.14
CA SER A 130 16.04 2.65 23.57
C SER A 130 17.24 2.25 24.43
N ILE A 131 17.93 1.15 24.12
CA ILE A 131 19.14 0.71 24.85
C ILE A 131 20.30 1.67 24.59
N LEU A 132 20.40 2.21 23.38
CA LEU A 132 21.45 3.15 22.99
C LEU A 132 21.21 4.58 23.47
N GLY A 133 20.01 4.89 23.99
CA GLY A 133 19.62 6.26 24.31
C GLY A 133 19.47 7.16 23.07
N GLU A 134 19.46 6.57 21.88
CA GLU A 134 19.18 7.24 20.61
C GLU A 134 17.67 7.44 20.48
N GLN A 135 17.08 8.31 21.30
CA GLN A 135 15.72 8.78 21.02
C GLN A 135 15.73 9.43 19.64
N ASN A 136 14.92 8.88 18.74
CA ASN A 136 14.82 9.25 17.34
C ASN A 136 14.75 10.79 17.17
N ARG A 137 15.88 11.44 16.87
CA ARG A 137 15.96 12.89 16.59
C ARG A 137 15.22 13.29 15.30
N ASN A 138 14.59 12.35 14.60
CA ASN A 138 13.85 12.62 13.38
C ASN A 138 12.39 13.05 13.60
N SER A 139 11.88 13.07 14.85
CA SER A 139 10.58 13.70 15.14
C SER A 139 10.64 15.23 15.28
N ALA A 140 11.83 15.85 15.13
CA ALA A 140 12.04 17.29 15.32
C ALA A 140 12.09 18.12 14.01
N GLN A 141 11.90 17.52 12.83
CA GLN A 141 11.92 18.24 11.54
C GLN A 141 10.67 18.05 10.65
N ALA A 142 9.55 17.58 11.22
CA ALA A 142 8.25 17.55 10.52
C ALA A 142 7.25 18.60 11.03
N HIS A 143 7.69 19.51 11.92
CA HIS A 143 6.88 20.58 12.49
C HIS A 143 7.35 21.96 12.00
N GLU A 144 7.37 22.18 10.69
CA GLU A 144 7.23 23.54 10.15
C GLU A 144 6.68 23.52 8.72
N LYS A 145 5.61 24.28 8.52
CA LYS A 145 4.84 24.53 7.29
C LYS A 145 3.77 23.50 6.91
N ALA A 146 2.62 23.63 7.57
CA ALA A 146 1.37 24.00 6.88
C ALA A 146 0.29 24.34 7.92
N SER A 147 0.20 25.63 8.26
CA SER A 147 -0.98 26.23 8.87
C SER A 147 -2.13 26.24 7.87
N THR A 148 -3.28 25.75 8.32
CA THR A 148 -4.59 25.53 7.66
C THR A 148 -5.29 26.82 7.19
N PRO A 149 -6.42 26.74 6.43
CA PRO A 149 -7.71 26.75 7.13
C PRO A 149 -8.83 25.87 6.53
N SER A 150 -9.48 25.11 7.41
CA SER A 150 -10.92 24.98 7.69
C SER A 150 -12.00 24.81 6.59
N LYS A 151 -12.90 23.85 6.90
CA LYS A 151 -14.33 23.65 6.55
C LYS A 151 -14.68 22.88 5.26
N ALA A 152 -15.17 21.65 5.45
CA ALA A 152 -16.57 21.29 5.19
C ALA A 152 -16.90 19.94 5.84
N LYS A 153 -17.87 19.95 6.77
CA LYS A 153 -18.62 18.77 7.20
C LYS A 153 -19.50 18.37 6.00
N LYS A 154 -19.32 17.18 5.44
CA LYS A 154 -20.29 16.58 4.51
C LYS A 154 -20.45 15.10 4.83
N ASP A 155 -21.67 14.66 4.60
CA ASP A 155 -22.38 13.58 5.23
C ASP A 155 -21.75 12.18 5.12
N LYS A 156 -22.06 11.42 6.16
CA LYS A 156 -21.83 10.00 6.29
C LYS A 156 -22.86 9.29 5.39
N GLN A 157 -22.50 9.02 4.15
CA GLN A 157 -23.25 8.10 3.31
C GLN A 157 -22.49 6.76 3.31
N ASN A 158 -23.16 5.75 3.86
CA ASN A 158 -22.71 4.36 3.85
C ASN A 158 -22.56 3.90 2.40
N ASP A 159 -21.34 3.65 1.97
CA ASP A 159 -21.06 2.89 0.75
C ASP A 159 -21.36 1.41 1.03
N ASN A 160 -22.63 1.06 0.90
CA ASN A 160 -23.04 -0.32 0.67
C ASN A 160 -22.54 -0.70 -0.73
N MET A 161 -21.47 -1.47 -0.76
CA MET A 161 -20.95 -2.15 -1.95
C MET A 161 -21.87 -3.33 -2.31
N GLU A 162 -23.16 -3.11 -2.53
CA GLU A 162 -24.09 -4.13 -3.05
C GLU A 162 -25.25 -3.46 -3.80
N ASP A 163 -25.03 -3.00 -5.03
CA ASP A 163 -26.15 -2.83 -5.98
C ASP A 163 -25.69 -2.66 -7.45
N PHE A 164 -24.92 -3.63 -7.96
CA PHE A 164 -24.68 -3.76 -9.42
C PHE A 164 -25.70 -4.68 -10.10
N ALA A 165 -26.80 -5.02 -9.41
CA ALA A 165 -27.90 -5.77 -10.01
C ALA A 165 -28.97 -4.79 -10.51
N LEU A 166 -29.40 -4.97 -11.76
CA LEU A 166 -30.42 -4.17 -12.41
C LEU A 166 -31.66 -3.97 -11.51
N PRO A 167 -32.22 -2.76 -11.41
CA PRO A 167 -33.41 -2.51 -10.61
C PRO A 167 -34.60 -3.29 -11.18
N LYS A 168 -35.31 -4.03 -10.31
CA LYS A 168 -36.40 -4.97 -10.61
C LYS A 168 -37.59 -4.44 -11.42
N HIS A 169 -37.63 -3.15 -11.75
CA HIS A 169 -38.70 -2.54 -12.55
C HIS A 169 -38.49 -2.66 -14.06
N LEU A 170 -37.30 -3.10 -14.51
CA LEU A 170 -37.00 -3.34 -15.93
C LEU A 170 -37.01 -4.83 -16.30
N GLN A 171 -37.68 -5.66 -15.49
CA GLN A 171 -38.05 -7.03 -15.85
C GLN A 171 -39.52 -7.03 -16.27
N ARG A 172 -39.79 -6.66 -17.52
CA ARG A 172 -41.00 -7.06 -18.24
C ARG A 172 -40.71 -7.19 -19.72
#